data_AF-A0A833ZNZ3-F1
#
_entry.id   AF-A0A833ZNZ3-F1
#
_cell.length_a   1.000
_cell.length_b   1.000
_cell.length_c   1.000
_cell.angle_alpha   90.00
_cell.angle_beta   90.00
_cell.angle_gamma   90.00
#
_symmetry.space_group_name_H-M   'P 1'
#
loop_
_entity.id
_entity.type
_entity.pdbx_description
1 polymer ?
#
loop_
_entity_poly.entity_id
_entity_poly.type
_entity_poly.pdbx_seq_one_letter_code
_entity_poly.pdbx_strand_id
1 'polypeptide(L)'
;MKENSPSLVKEIDFQEVQKAQRVPKKLDPRRNSPRHIIITLPKIKDKERILKAARRKERITYKGVPISLSADFSKETLQVRRGWKEVFKVMKGKDLHPRLLYPGKLSFRMGGQIKCFPGKFKLKFTITKPLLNEMLKGHI
;
A
#
# COMPACT_ATOMS: atom_id res chain seq x y z
N MET A 1 21.43 -21.60 -1.55
CA MET A 1 20.52 -20.65 -0.84
C MET A 1 19.14 -20.72 -1.49
N LYS A 2 18.08 -20.92 -0.70
CA LYS A 2 16.73 -21.26 -1.19
C LYS A 2 15.85 -20.01 -1.27
N GLU A 3 15.21 -19.77 -2.40
CA GLU A 3 14.30 -18.64 -2.61
C GLU A 3 13.03 -18.81 -1.73
N ASN A 4 12.59 -17.75 -1.04
CA ASN A 4 11.42 -17.79 -0.14
C ASN A 4 10.07 -17.55 -0.86
N SER A 5 10.10 -17.34 -2.18
CA SER A 5 8.94 -16.98 -3.00
C SER A 5 8.48 -18.01 -4.06
N PRO A 6 8.79 -19.32 -4.02
CA PRO A 6 8.30 -20.24 -5.05
C PRO A 6 6.77 -20.37 -5.07
N SER A 7 6.10 -20.05 -3.95
CA SER A 7 4.63 -20.04 -3.87
C SER A 7 3.96 -18.90 -4.66
N LEU A 8 4.66 -17.79 -4.94
CA LEU A 8 4.09 -16.72 -5.78
C LEU A 8 3.88 -17.20 -7.22
N VAL A 9 4.73 -18.10 -7.70
CA VAL A 9 4.62 -18.67 -9.05
C VAL A 9 3.59 -19.80 -9.10
N LYS A 10 3.46 -20.58 -8.02
CA LYS A 10 2.51 -21.72 -7.95
C LYS A 10 1.06 -21.33 -7.65
N GLU A 11 0.81 -20.26 -6.89
CA GLU A 11 -0.56 -19.77 -6.59
C GLU A 11 -1.17 -18.93 -7.73
N ILE A 12 -0.36 -18.55 -8.70
CA ILE A 12 -0.71 -17.62 -9.76
C ILE A 12 -0.49 -18.36 -11.07
N ASP A 13 -1.57 -18.92 -11.60
CA ASP A 13 -1.63 -19.31 -13.01
C ASP A 13 -1.41 -18.03 -13.84
N PHE A 14 -0.14 -17.72 -14.12
CA PHE A 14 0.32 -16.46 -14.68
C PHE A 14 -0.10 -16.42 -16.15
N GLN A 15 -1.26 -15.82 -16.42
CA GLN A 15 -1.54 -15.31 -17.75
C GLN A 15 -0.64 -14.10 -18.00
N GLU A 16 0.16 -14.21 -19.06
CA GLU A 16 1.15 -13.26 -19.61
C GLU A 16 1.18 -11.83 -19.03
N VAL A 17 2.39 -11.37 -18.69
CA VAL A 17 2.67 -9.97 -18.40
C VAL A 17 2.56 -9.17 -19.70
N GLN A 18 1.71 -8.14 -19.75
CA GLN A 18 1.59 -7.28 -20.94
C GLN A 18 2.87 -6.49 -21.21
N LYS A 19 3.46 -5.91 -20.15
CA LYS A 19 4.66 -5.08 -20.29
C LYS A 19 5.46 -5.05 -19.00
N ALA A 20 6.78 -5.07 -19.10
CA ALA A 20 7.67 -4.75 -17.99
C ALA A 20 8.73 -3.76 -18.47
N GLN A 21 8.92 -2.67 -17.72
CA GLN A 21 9.90 -1.64 -18.09
C GLN A 21 10.54 -1.01 -16.85
N ARG A 22 11.81 -0.60 -17.00
CA ARG A 22 12.52 0.18 -15.98
C ARG A 22 12.14 1.66 -16.10
N VAL A 23 11.85 2.30 -14.97
CA VAL A 23 11.45 3.71 -14.92
C VAL A 23 12.29 4.48 -13.88
N PRO A 24 12.78 5.70 -14.20
CA PRO A 24 12.68 6.40 -15.50
C PRO A 24 13.51 5.75 -16.61
N LYS A 25 13.19 6.02 -17.88
CA LYS A 25 13.93 5.48 -19.04
C LYS A 25 15.40 5.93 -19.04
N LYS A 26 15.64 7.20 -18.68
CA LYS A 26 16.98 7.77 -18.53
C LYS A 26 17.57 7.37 -17.18
N LEU A 27 18.86 7.02 -17.18
CA LEU A 27 19.61 6.76 -15.96
C LEU A 27 20.10 8.09 -15.40
N ASP A 28 19.94 8.27 -14.09
CA ASP A 28 20.55 9.38 -13.36
C ASP A 28 21.90 8.89 -12.79
N PRO A 29 23.05 9.42 -13.26
CA PRO A 29 24.36 9.00 -12.78
C PRO A 29 24.58 9.24 -11.28
N ARG A 30 23.83 10.16 -10.66
CA ARG A 30 23.96 10.46 -9.21
C ARG A 30 23.23 9.45 -8.33
N ARG A 31 22.41 8.58 -8.92
CA ARG A 31 21.52 7.66 -8.20
C ARG A 31 22.13 6.26 -8.12
N ASN A 32 22.66 5.91 -6.94
CA ASN A 32 23.26 4.59 -6.68
C ASN A 32 22.22 3.48 -6.49
N SER A 33 20.95 3.82 -6.24
CA SER A 33 19.87 2.83 -6.10
C SER A 33 19.41 2.29 -7.47
N PRO A 34 19.10 0.99 -7.61
CA PRO A 34 18.51 0.45 -8.83
C PRO A 34 17.20 1.16 -9.23
N ARG A 35 16.97 1.29 -10.54
CA ARG A 35 15.70 1.83 -11.08
C ARG A 35 14.53 0.90 -10.78
N HIS A 36 13.37 1.48 -10.48
CA HIS A 36 12.12 0.72 -10.29
C HIS A 36 11.72 0.02 -11.60
N ILE A 37 11.08 -1.14 -11.47
CA ILE A 37 10.44 -1.85 -12.58
C ILE A 37 8.94 -1.64 -12.45
N ILE A 38 8.31 -1.13 -13.49
CA ILE A 38 6.86 -1.08 -13.62
C ILE A 38 6.43 -2.27 -14.47
N ILE A 39 5.51 -3.06 -13.91
CA ILE A 39 4.92 -4.23 -14.57
C ILE A 39 3.44 -3.92 -14.82
N THR A 40 3.04 -3.96 -16.09
CA THR A 40 1.66 -3.86 -16.53
C THR A 40 1.10 -5.26 -16.68
N LEU A 41 0.03 -5.54 -15.93
CA LEU A 41 -0.68 -6.81 -15.97
C LEU A 41 -2.01 -6.63 -16.73
N PRO A 42 -2.46 -7.63 -17.50
CA PRO A 42 -3.71 -7.55 -18.24
C PRO A 42 -4.94 -7.52 -17.32
N LYS A 43 -4.85 -8.21 -16.17
CA LYS A 43 -5.96 -8.39 -15.24
C LYS A 43 -5.67 -7.70 -13.91
N ILE A 44 -6.61 -6.86 -13.47
CA ILE A 44 -6.55 -6.21 -12.15
C ILE A 44 -6.58 -7.23 -11.00
N LYS A 45 -7.31 -8.35 -11.17
CA LYS A 45 -7.41 -9.41 -10.16
C LYS A 45 -6.03 -10.01 -9.84
N ASP A 46 -5.18 -10.18 -10.85
CA ASP A 46 -3.83 -10.71 -10.67
C ASP A 46 -2.92 -9.73 -9.93
N LYS A 47 -3.00 -8.44 -10.27
CA LYS A 47 -2.32 -7.36 -9.53
C LYS A 47 -2.70 -7.40 -8.04
N GLU A 48 -3.99 -7.53 -7.72
CA GLU A 48 -4.46 -7.57 -6.34
C GLU A 48 -4.01 -8.83 -5.60
N ARG A 49 -4.06 -10.00 -6.26
CA ARG A 49 -3.58 -11.28 -5.72
C ARG A 49 -2.09 -11.22 -5.38
N ILE A 50 -1.25 -10.73 -6.31
CA ILE A 50 0.20 -10.57 -6.10
C ILE A 50 0.47 -9.65 -4.91
N LEU A 51 -0.18 -8.47 -4.87
CA LEU A 51 0.03 -7.52 -3.77
C LEU A 51 -0.47 -8.06 -2.43
N LYS A 52 -1.54 -8.88 -2.42
CA LYS A 52 -2.03 -9.52 -1.21
C LYS A 52 -1.06 -10.59 -0.70
N ALA A 53 -0.55 -11.44 -1.58
CA ALA A 53 0.46 -12.45 -1.26
C ALA A 53 1.76 -11.79 -0.78
N ALA A 54 2.18 -10.70 -1.46
CA ALA A 54 3.33 -9.90 -1.10
C ALA A 54 3.23 -9.27 0.30
N ARG A 55 2.03 -8.83 0.72
CA ARG A 55 1.81 -8.27 2.08
C ARG A 55 1.71 -9.34 3.16
N ARG A 56 1.21 -10.53 2.82
CA ARG A 56 1.16 -11.68 3.74
C ARG A 56 2.56 -12.18 4.07
N LYS A 57 3.47 -12.11 3.10
CA LYS A 57 4.89 -12.38 3.33
C LYS A 57 5.56 -11.13 3.89
N GLU A 58 6.14 -11.23 5.08
CA GLU A 58 6.88 -10.11 5.67
C GLU A 58 8.12 -9.74 4.85
N ARG A 59 8.75 -10.72 4.19
CA ARG A 59 9.95 -10.53 3.36
C ARG A 59 9.88 -11.34 2.07
N ILE A 60 10.01 -10.63 0.95
CA ILE A 60 10.16 -11.21 -0.38
C ILE A 60 11.63 -11.07 -0.78
N THR A 61 12.21 -12.13 -1.32
CA THR A 61 13.62 -12.15 -1.71
C THR A 61 13.77 -12.66 -3.13
N TYR A 62 14.56 -11.99 -3.95
CA TYR A 62 14.96 -12.46 -5.28
C TYR A 62 16.48 -12.68 -5.27
N LYS A 63 16.92 -13.91 -5.58
CA LYS A 63 18.35 -14.29 -5.53
C LYS A 63 19.03 -13.92 -4.20
N GLY A 64 18.33 -14.10 -3.07
CA GLY A 64 18.81 -13.75 -1.73
C GLY A 64 18.70 -12.26 -1.36
N VAL A 65 18.41 -11.36 -2.31
CA VAL A 65 18.26 -9.93 -2.06
C VAL A 65 16.80 -9.60 -1.72
N PRO A 66 16.51 -8.88 -0.62
CA PRO A 66 15.15 -8.47 -0.31
C PRO A 66 14.61 -7.49 -1.36
N ILE A 67 13.37 -7.72 -1.78
CA ILE A 67 12.66 -6.86 -2.74
C ILE A 67 11.30 -6.46 -2.18
N SER A 68 10.83 -5.28 -2.58
CA SER A 68 9.52 -4.77 -2.20
C SER A 68 8.60 -4.65 -3.41
N LEU A 69 7.38 -5.17 -3.29
CA LEU A 69 6.32 -5.01 -4.29
C LEU A 69 5.27 -4.03 -3.77
N SER A 70 4.99 -2.99 -4.56
CA SER A 70 4.00 -1.97 -4.24
C SER A 70 3.15 -1.64 -5.46
N ALA A 71 1.92 -1.17 -5.24
CA ALA A 71 1.09 -0.66 -6.31
C ALA A 71 1.64 0.69 -6.81
N ASP A 72 1.59 0.88 -8.13
CA ASP A 72 1.82 2.18 -8.75
C ASP A 72 0.58 3.07 -8.61
N PHE A 73 0.78 4.33 -8.25
CA PHE A 73 -0.27 5.31 -7.95
C PHE A 73 0.10 6.66 -8.56
N SER A 74 -0.91 7.45 -8.94
CA SER A 74 -0.70 8.84 -9.36
C SER A 74 -0.12 9.69 -8.23
N LYS A 75 0.54 10.81 -8.60
CA LYS A 75 1.12 11.76 -7.65
C LYS A 75 0.09 12.26 -6.64
N GLU A 76 -1.11 12.60 -7.10
CA GLU A 76 -2.23 13.05 -6.26
C GLU A 76 -2.66 11.97 -5.26
N THR A 77 -2.82 10.73 -5.73
CA THR A 77 -3.17 9.60 -4.86
C THR A 77 -2.10 9.36 -3.80
N LEU A 78 -0.82 9.44 -4.20
CA LEU A 78 0.30 9.30 -3.27
C LEU A 78 0.31 10.41 -2.21
N GLN A 79 -0.01 11.65 -2.58
CA GLN A 79 -0.11 12.76 -1.62
C GLN A 79 -1.20 12.50 -0.57
N VAL A 80 -2.40 12.10 -0.99
CA VAL A 80 -3.49 11.75 -0.06
C VAL A 80 -3.08 10.60 0.86
N ARG A 81 -2.47 9.54 0.32
CA ARG A 81 -1.98 8.40 1.09
C ARG A 81 -0.89 8.78 2.09
N ARG A 82 0.04 9.67 1.72
CA ARG A 82 1.06 10.22 2.63
C ARG A 82 0.42 11.04 3.74
N GLY A 83 -0.64 11.80 3.43
CA GLY A 83 -1.44 12.48 4.44
C GLY A 83 -1.91 11.52 5.53
N TRP A 84 -2.41 10.35 5.16
CA TRP A 84 -2.88 9.36 6.12
C TRP A 84 -1.79 8.70 6.98
N LYS A 85 -0.49 8.86 6.66
CA LYS A 85 0.61 8.11 7.29
C LYS A 85 0.59 8.21 8.82
N GLU A 86 0.54 9.42 9.36
CA GLU A 86 0.57 9.64 10.82
C GLU A 86 -0.71 9.14 11.48
N VAL A 87 -1.87 9.46 10.91
CA VAL A 87 -3.19 8.99 11.39
C VAL A 87 -3.24 7.46 11.40
N PHE A 88 -2.73 6.80 10.35
CA PHE A 88 -2.69 5.35 10.23
C PHE A 88 -1.80 4.73 11.31
N LYS A 89 -0.64 5.34 11.61
CA LYS A 89 0.26 4.88 12.68
C LYS A 89 -0.43 4.96 14.05
N VAL A 90 -1.08 6.08 14.36
CA VAL A 90 -1.81 6.28 15.62
C VAL A 90 -2.96 5.28 15.75
N MET A 91 -3.76 5.10 14.69
CA MET A 91 -4.87 4.14 14.70
C MET A 91 -4.40 2.69 14.83
N LYS A 92 -3.23 2.35 14.27
CA LYS A 92 -2.65 1.01 14.41
C LYS A 92 -2.23 0.73 15.85
N GLY A 93 -1.69 1.73 16.57
CA GLY A 93 -1.32 1.59 17.99
C GLY A 93 -2.49 1.56 18.96
N LYS A 94 -3.72 1.79 18.48
CA LYS A 94 -4.97 1.82 19.27
C LYS A 94 -5.93 0.68 18.86
N ASP A 95 -5.42 -0.33 18.16
CA ASP A 95 -6.15 -1.53 17.72
C ASP A 95 -7.44 -1.27 16.90
N LEU A 96 -7.52 -0.13 16.21
CA LEU A 96 -8.67 0.21 15.36
C LEU A 96 -8.65 -0.52 14.00
N HIS A 97 -7.66 -1.38 13.77
CA HIS A 97 -7.42 -2.13 12.54
C HIS A 97 -7.61 -1.30 11.26
N PRO A 98 -6.88 -0.18 11.10
CA PRO A 98 -7.05 0.71 9.96
C PRO A 98 -6.65 0.00 8.65
N ARG A 99 -7.38 0.32 7.56
CA ARG A 99 -7.11 -0.16 6.20
C ARG A 99 -7.09 1.02 5.24
N LEU A 100 -6.12 1.01 4.31
CA LEU A 100 -5.99 2.04 3.28
C LEU A 100 -6.49 1.49 1.94
N LEU A 101 -7.71 1.87 1.58
CA LEU A 101 -8.40 1.42 0.38
C LEU A 101 -8.01 2.26 -0.84
N TYR A 102 -8.21 1.69 -2.03
CA TYR A 102 -8.04 2.41 -3.28
C TYR A 102 -9.10 3.51 -3.44
N PRO A 103 -8.76 4.68 -4.02
CA PRO A 103 -7.41 5.13 -4.37
C PRO A 103 -6.60 5.61 -3.16
N GLY A 104 -7.22 6.30 -2.21
CA GLY A 104 -6.56 6.80 -0.98
C GLY A 104 -7.53 6.99 0.18
N LYS A 105 -8.49 6.08 0.33
CA LYS A 105 -9.52 6.17 1.38
C LYS A 105 -9.05 5.44 2.64
N LEU A 106 -9.19 6.05 3.80
CA LEU A 106 -8.92 5.41 5.08
C LEU A 106 -10.20 4.76 5.60
N SER A 107 -10.15 3.48 5.98
CA SER A 107 -11.24 2.81 6.67
C SER A 107 -10.79 2.19 7.98
N PHE A 108 -11.67 2.17 8.98
CA PHE A 108 -11.43 1.53 10.26
C PHE A 108 -12.74 1.14 10.92
N ARG A 109 -12.68 0.21 11.88
CA ARG A 109 -13.85 -0.25 12.63
C ARG A 109 -14.05 0.66 13.84
N MET A 110 -15.27 1.14 14.04
CA MET A 110 -15.64 1.98 15.19
C MET A 110 -17.07 1.66 15.60
N GLY A 111 -17.25 1.24 16.86
CA GLY A 111 -18.58 0.91 17.41
C GLY A 111 -19.31 -0.16 16.60
N GLY A 112 -18.61 -1.22 16.20
CA GLY A 112 -19.17 -2.32 15.40
C GLY A 112 -19.25 -2.05 13.89
N GLN A 113 -19.30 -0.80 13.45
CA GLN A 113 -19.42 -0.43 12.03
C GLN A 113 -18.08 -0.08 11.38
N ILE A 114 -17.92 -0.37 10.10
CA ILE A 114 -16.76 0.06 9.29
C ILE A 114 -17.08 1.43 8.71
N LYS A 115 -16.27 2.44 9.03
CA LYS A 115 -16.38 3.78 8.43
C LYS A 115 -15.26 3.99 7.40
N CYS A 116 -15.57 4.73 6.34
CA CYS A 116 -14.68 5.01 5.21
C CYS A 116 -14.57 6.52 4.95
N PHE A 117 -13.35 7.02 4.87
CA PHE A 117 -13.05 8.45 4.72
C PHE A 117 -12.17 8.70 3.50
N PRO A 118 -12.60 9.50 2.52
CA PRO A 118 -11.82 9.75 1.31
C PRO A 118 -10.69 10.77 1.48
N GLY A 119 -10.74 11.61 2.51
CA GLY A 119 -9.71 12.61 2.79
C GLY A 119 -9.73 13.08 4.26
N LYS A 120 -8.62 13.68 4.71
CA LYS A 120 -8.44 14.13 6.10
C LYS A 120 -9.53 15.09 6.58
N PHE A 121 -9.96 16.01 5.72
CA PHE A 121 -10.98 17.00 6.07
C PHE A 121 -12.29 16.35 6.53
N LYS A 122 -12.78 15.34 5.80
CA LYS A 122 -14.02 14.62 6.19
C LYS A 122 -13.87 13.85 7.50
N LEU A 123 -12.65 13.42 7.85
CA LEU A 123 -12.38 12.83 9.16
C LEU A 123 -12.57 13.87 10.26
N LYS A 124 -12.02 15.10 10.15
CA LYS A 124 -12.20 16.18 11.15
C LYS A 124 -13.67 16.45 11.45
N PHE A 125 -14.48 16.61 10.41
CA PHE A 125 -15.91 16.93 10.56
C PHE A 125 -16.74 15.81 11.18
N THR A 126 -16.34 14.55 10.99
CA THR A 126 -17.10 13.39 11.49
C THR A 126 -16.68 12.98 12.91
N ILE A 127 -15.56 13.49 13.42
CA ILE A 127 -15.14 13.28 14.81
C ILE A 127 -16.00 14.18 15.71
N THR A 128 -17.24 13.77 15.94
CA THR A 128 -18.08 14.28 17.05
C THR A 128 -17.88 13.47 18.32
N LYS A 129 -17.13 12.35 18.26
CA LYS A 129 -16.79 11.54 19.44
C LYS A 129 -15.55 12.11 20.14
N PRO A 130 -15.64 12.54 21.41
CA PRO A 130 -14.54 13.19 22.14
C PRO A 130 -13.29 12.32 22.22
N LEU A 131 -13.46 11.01 22.47
CA LEU A 131 -12.36 10.05 22.53
C LEU A 131 -11.56 9.97 21.23
N LEU A 132 -12.23 9.98 20.07
CA LEU A 132 -11.55 9.90 18.78
C LEU A 132 -10.84 11.22 18.43
N ASN A 133 -11.38 12.35 18.88
CA ASN A 133 -10.75 13.67 18.71
C ASN A 133 -9.47 13.76 19.52
N GLU A 134 -9.55 13.38 20.80
CA GLU A 134 -8.41 13.33 21.69
C GLU A 134 -7.34 12.36 21.18
N MET A 135 -7.76 11.20 20.67
CA MET A 135 -6.84 10.20 20.13
C MET A 135 -6.05 10.67 18.91
N LEU A 136 -6.58 11.62 18.13
CA LEU A 136 -6.02 12.07 16.86
C LEU A 136 -5.59 13.55 16.89
N LYS A 137 -5.68 14.19 18.06
CA LYS A 137 -5.31 15.59 18.29
C LYS A 137 -3.85 15.82 17.89
N GLY A 138 -3.60 16.83 17.05
CA GLY A 138 -2.27 17.15 16.53
C GLY A 138 -1.83 16.37 15.28
N HIS A 139 -2.59 15.36 14.82
CA HIS A 139 -2.23 14.54 13.65
C HIS A 139 -3.15 14.72 12.44
N ILE A 140 -4.29 15.39 12.62
CA ILE A 140 -5.26 15.63 11.55
C ILE A 140 -5.21 17.08 11.09
#